data_AF-A0A7X7GW83-F1
#
_entry.id   AF-A0A7X7GW83-F1
#
_cell.length_a   1.000
_cell.length_b   1.000
_cell.length_c   1.000
_cell.angle_alpha   90.00
_cell.angle_beta   90.00
_cell.angle_gamma   90.00
#
_symmetry.space_group_name_H-M   'P 1'
#
loop_
_entity.id
_entity.type
_entity.pdbx_description
1 polymer ?
#
loop_
_entity_poly.entity_id
_entity_poly.type
_entity_poly.pdbx_seq_one_letter_code
_entity_poly.pdbx_strand_id
1 'polypeptide(L)'
;MIGTFFLGGTLLGCAGDSEDGSGGGPSGSGASGGTPTGDGGTPGSGGDGTGGLATGGASTGGDTSSGGADPNSGGSGGGGETVDCSNLPLCTDFEGDAVGAVPAGFTANLNYNSGTNPGNVAVTSEAAHSGSQSVKVIGTEGLYGIEYAAPGDSFYLRTWLKVDGLTNGNPVIVGVGQGNNDEMRMRLVKKGVNDFHAVAANAAAGDGLSPPNSSGGLACDDCVPMPADWFCLEMHVDRAAQTLQMWVDGEQAVNIVNNEPWSGGANWPASMDVLRIGSMALEGGGATVYIDDVALGPSRIGCD
;
A
#
# COMPACT_ATOMS: atom_id res chain seq x y z
N MET A 1 31.92 -13.16 -47.68
CA MET A 1 32.13 -11.78 -48.20
C MET A 1 31.93 -10.85 -47.03
N ILE A 2 33.03 -10.22 -46.60
CA ILE A 2 33.11 -9.29 -45.48
C ILE A 2 32.72 -7.91 -46.01
N GLY A 3 31.75 -7.25 -45.37
CA GLY A 3 31.30 -5.91 -45.72
C GLY A 3 31.40 -4.99 -44.49
N THR A 4 32.57 -4.38 -44.33
CA THR A 4 32.85 -3.30 -43.38
C THR A 4 32.15 -2.02 -43.84
N PHE A 5 31.39 -1.37 -42.97
CA PHE A 5 30.90 -0.01 -43.17
C PHE A 5 31.43 0.89 -42.05
N PHE A 6 32.29 1.83 -42.43
CA PHE A 6 32.71 3.00 -41.67
C PHE A 6 32.19 4.23 -42.43
N LEU A 7 31.55 5.17 -41.75
CA LEU A 7 31.37 6.60 -42.08
C LEU A 7 30.51 7.15 -40.91
N GLY A 8 30.73 8.28 -40.26
CA GLY A 8 31.66 9.40 -40.40
C GLY A 8 31.15 10.45 -39.40
N GLY A 9 32.04 11.03 -38.60
CA GLY A 9 31.67 11.99 -37.57
C GLY A 9 31.20 13.33 -38.13
N THR A 10 30.46 14.09 -37.33
CA THR A 10 30.35 15.53 -37.48
C THR A 10 30.43 16.17 -36.11
N LEU A 11 31.57 16.82 -35.87
CA LEU A 11 31.82 17.77 -34.80
C LEU A 11 31.06 19.06 -35.16
N LEU A 12 30.23 19.57 -34.25
CA LEU A 12 29.79 20.96 -34.31
C LEU A 12 29.82 21.54 -32.89
N GLY A 13 30.82 22.38 -32.65
CA GLY A 13 30.90 23.21 -31.45
C GLY A 13 30.33 24.60 -31.70
N CYS A 14 29.78 25.20 -30.65
CA CYS A 14 29.73 26.64 -30.46
C CYS A 14 30.07 26.94 -28.99
N ALA A 15 31.10 27.76 -28.80
CA ALA A 15 31.25 28.70 -27.69
C ALA A 15 30.08 29.71 -27.73
N GLY A 16 29.68 30.45 -26.71
CA GLY A 16 30.15 30.76 -25.37
C GLY A 16 29.33 32.01 -24.95
N ASP A 17 29.17 32.27 -23.66
CA ASP A 17 29.29 33.63 -23.09
C ASP A 17 29.03 33.60 -21.58
N SER A 18 29.83 34.42 -20.90
CA SER A 18 29.92 34.57 -19.45
C SER A 18 29.22 35.87 -19.08
N GLU A 19 28.40 35.89 -18.02
CA GLU A 19 28.14 37.14 -17.28
C GLU A 19 28.16 36.90 -15.77
N ASP A 20 29.12 37.57 -15.14
CA ASP A 20 29.23 37.80 -13.70
C ASP A 20 28.14 38.79 -13.25
N GLY A 21 27.57 38.55 -12.07
CA GLY A 21 26.68 39.49 -11.39
C GLY A 21 26.81 39.39 -9.86
N SER A 22 27.70 40.21 -9.30
CA SER A 22 27.90 40.39 -7.85
C SER A 22 27.10 41.57 -7.29
N GLY A 23 26.67 41.45 -6.03
CA GLY A 23 26.23 42.54 -5.14
C GLY A 23 24.94 42.16 -4.39
N GLY A 24 24.77 42.29 -3.08
CA GLY A 24 25.50 42.89 -1.95
C GLY A 24 24.49 42.94 -0.78
N GLY A 25 24.93 42.73 0.48
CA GLY A 25 24.09 42.64 1.70
C GLY A 25 23.43 43.97 2.15
N PRO A 26 23.15 44.24 3.46
CA PRO A 26 23.49 43.46 4.67
C PRO A 26 22.40 43.42 5.80
N SER A 27 22.76 42.72 6.89
CA SER A 27 22.52 43.02 8.32
C SER A 27 21.10 43.04 8.93
N GLY A 28 20.95 42.24 9.99
CA GLY A 28 19.93 42.39 11.03
C GLY A 28 20.20 41.47 12.23
N SER A 29 20.87 42.02 13.24
CA SER A 29 21.33 41.38 14.48
C SER A 29 20.37 41.58 15.67
N GLY A 30 20.34 40.61 16.59
CA GLY A 30 20.00 40.79 18.01
C GLY A 30 18.65 40.20 18.44
N ALA A 31 18.45 39.65 19.64
CA ALA A 31 19.31 39.46 20.80
C ALA A 31 18.61 38.52 21.82
N SER A 32 19.41 37.83 22.63
CA SER A 32 19.26 37.58 24.08
C SER A 32 17.90 37.23 24.72
N GLY A 33 17.88 36.08 25.40
CA GLY A 33 17.86 36.05 26.87
C GLY A 33 16.49 36.02 27.56
N GLY A 34 16.21 34.92 28.27
CA GLY A 34 15.12 34.89 29.25
C GLY A 34 14.85 33.50 29.85
N THR A 35 15.61 33.13 30.88
CA THR A 35 15.09 32.33 32.01
C THR A 35 14.96 33.30 33.19
N PRO A 36 13.89 33.24 34.01
CA PRO A 36 13.97 32.37 35.19
C PRO A 36 12.62 31.82 35.76
N THR A 37 12.77 30.76 36.56
CA THR A 37 12.05 30.36 37.80
C THR A 37 10.53 30.61 37.97
N GLY A 38 9.83 29.52 38.27
CA GLY A 38 8.56 29.53 39.01
C GLY A 38 8.31 28.18 39.69
N ASP A 39 8.53 28.15 41.01
CA ASP A 39 8.24 27.06 41.94
C ASP A 39 6.72 26.78 42.11
N GLY A 40 6.40 25.54 42.50
CA GLY A 40 5.40 25.29 43.55
C GLY A 40 4.03 24.76 43.13
N GLY A 41 3.76 23.48 43.43
CA GLY A 41 2.42 22.90 43.43
C GLY A 41 2.40 21.41 43.74
N THR A 42 1.98 21.08 44.96
CA THR A 42 1.99 19.78 45.68
C THR A 42 1.15 18.62 45.09
N PRO A 43 1.42 17.37 45.52
CA PRO A 43 0.72 16.17 45.06
C PRO A 43 -0.61 15.92 45.81
N GLY A 44 -1.64 15.55 45.07
CA GLY A 44 -2.93 15.10 45.61
C GLY A 44 -2.93 13.60 45.85
N SER A 45 -2.90 13.21 47.13
CA SER A 45 -3.18 11.87 47.63
C SER A 45 -4.67 11.75 47.98
N GLY A 46 -5.29 10.59 47.73
CA GLY A 46 -6.53 10.21 48.43
C GLY A 46 -7.47 9.33 47.60
N GLY A 47 -7.60 8.06 47.98
CA GLY A 47 -8.57 7.14 47.40
C GLY A 47 -8.42 5.71 47.91
N ASP A 48 -8.54 5.52 49.22
CA ASP A 48 -8.69 4.20 49.85
C ASP A 48 -10.01 3.53 49.41
N GLY A 49 -9.93 2.27 48.99
CA GLY A 49 -11.07 1.41 48.69
C GLY A 49 -10.80 0.00 49.16
N THR A 50 -11.34 -0.33 50.32
CA THR A 50 -11.22 -1.58 51.07
C THR A 50 -12.02 -2.74 50.47
N GLY A 51 -11.44 -3.95 50.49
CA GLY A 51 -12.06 -5.15 51.07
C GLY A 51 -12.80 -6.11 50.14
N GLY A 52 -12.32 -7.37 50.09
CA GLY A 52 -13.07 -8.49 49.53
C GLY A 52 -12.28 -9.81 49.44
N LEU A 53 -11.91 -10.40 50.58
CA LEU A 53 -11.51 -11.81 50.65
C LEU A 53 -12.76 -12.70 50.68
N ALA A 54 -12.82 -13.73 49.84
CA ALA A 54 -13.61 -14.94 50.09
C ALA A 54 -12.94 -16.18 49.47
N THR A 55 -12.42 -16.99 50.39
CA THR A 55 -12.16 -18.44 50.40
C THR A 55 -12.80 -19.35 49.34
N GLY A 56 -11.93 -20.12 48.67
CA GLY A 56 -11.89 -21.60 48.60
C GLY A 56 -13.18 -22.42 48.51
N GLY A 57 -13.28 -23.22 47.45
CA GLY A 57 -14.16 -24.38 47.35
C GLY A 57 -13.66 -25.34 46.26
N ALA A 58 -13.12 -26.49 46.69
CA ALA A 58 -12.75 -27.61 45.82
C ALA A 58 -13.97 -28.51 45.57
N SER A 59 -14.14 -28.99 44.34
CA SER A 59 -14.91 -30.21 44.06
C SER A 59 -14.42 -30.90 42.79
N THR A 60 -14.22 -32.21 42.93
CA THR A 60 -13.74 -33.19 41.95
C THR A 60 -14.87 -33.81 41.12
N GLY A 61 -14.52 -34.28 39.91
CA GLY A 61 -15.28 -35.22 39.07
C GLY A 61 -16.09 -34.49 37.98
N GLY A 62 -15.92 -34.69 36.68
CA GLY A 62 -15.43 -35.85 35.95
C GLY A 62 -16.58 -36.30 35.04
N ASP A 63 -16.52 -35.96 33.76
CA ASP A 63 -17.23 -36.70 32.70
C ASP A 63 -16.61 -36.39 31.33
N THR A 64 -16.20 -37.47 30.67
CA THR A 64 -15.74 -37.53 29.29
C THR A 64 -16.92 -37.36 28.33
N SER A 65 -16.84 -36.37 27.43
CA SER A 65 -17.64 -36.35 26.21
C SER A 65 -16.78 -35.82 25.06
N SER A 66 -16.49 -36.72 24.13
CA SER A 66 -15.93 -36.44 22.81
C SER A 66 -17.01 -35.87 21.89
N GLY A 67 -16.79 -34.67 21.35
CA GLY A 67 -17.66 -34.09 20.34
C GLY A 67 -16.94 -33.00 19.54
N GLY A 68 -16.75 -33.27 18.25
CA GLY A 68 -16.58 -32.32 17.13
C GLY A 68 -15.65 -31.12 17.31
N ALA A 69 -14.46 -31.19 16.70
CA ALA A 69 -13.72 -29.98 16.35
C ALA A 69 -14.49 -29.25 15.24
N ASP A 70 -15.08 -28.12 15.59
CA ASP A 70 -15.59 -27.09 14.69
C ASP A 70 -14.38 -26.28 14.17
N PRO A 71 -14.21 -26.02 12.86
CA PRO A 71 -12.99 -25.37 12.35
C PRO A 71 -12.92 -23.86 12.60
N ASN A 72 -13.76 -23.28 13.46
CA ASN A 72 -13.92 -21.83 13.58
C ASN A 72 -13.45 -21.27 14.94
N SER A 73 -12.20 -21.55 15.33
CA SER A 73 -11.57 -20.89 16.49
C SER A 73 -10.27 -20.20 16.08
N GLY A 74 -10.41 -19.16 15.25
CA GLY A 74 -9.38 -18.16 15.04
C GLY A 74 -9.16 -17.35 16.32
N GLY A 75 -7.89 -17.12 16.65
CA GLY A 75 -7.47 -16.44 17.86
C GLY A 75 -7.94 -14.98 17.91
N SER A 76 -8.29 -14.52 19.12
CA SER A 76 -8.59 -13.11 19.39
C SER A 76 -7.32 -12.25 19.28
N GLY A 77 -7.08 -11.72 18.09
CA GLY A 77 -6.33 -10.48 17.87
C GLY A 77 -7.32 -9.32 17.63
N GLY A 78 -6.96 -8.14 18.13
CA GLY A 78 -7.62 -6.82 18.01
C GLY A 78 -8.92 -6.69 17.21
N GLY A 79 -9.99 -6.28 17.89
CA GLY A 79 -11.31 -6.08 17.32
C GLY A 79 -11.38 -4.99 16.24
N GLY A 80 -11.53 -5.44 15.00
CA GLY A 80 -12.27 -4.74 13.97
C GLY A 80 -13.64 -5.39 13.72
N GLU A 81 -14.60 -4.66 13.15
CA GLU A 81 -15.86 -5.25 12.70
C GLU A 81 -15.56 -6.38 11.71
N THR A 82 -16.06 -7.58 11.99
CA THR A 82 -15.94 -8.71 11.07
C THR A 82 -16.69 -8.38 9.79
N VAL A 83 -15.98 -8.15 8.69
CA VAL A 83 -16.56 -7.96 7.36
C VAL A 83 -17.43 -9.17 7.03
N ASP A 84 -18.72 -8.94 6.74
CA ASP A 84 -19.63 -10.00 6.30
C ASP A 84 -19.24 -10.46 4.88
N CYS A 85 -18.44 -11.52 4.82
CA CYS A 85 -17.97 -12.11 3.58
C CYS A 85 -19.05 -12.81 2.74
N SER A 86 -20.27 -13.00 3.26
CA SER A 86 -21.26 -13.92 2.66
C SER A 86 -21.74 -13.51 1.26
N ASN A 87 -21.62 -12.23 0.90
CA ASN A 87 -22.07 -11.69 -0.39
C ASN A 87 -20.99 -10.95 -1.17
N LEU A 88 -19.72 -11.14 -0.81
CA LEU A 88 -18.60 -10.48 -1.46
C LEU A 88 -18.01 -11.38 -2.56
N PRO A 89 -17.73 -10.85 -3.77
CA PRO A 89 -17.02 -11.60 -4.82
C PRO A 89 -15.69 -12.22 -4.36
N LEU A 90 -14.99 -11.53 -3.45
CA LEU A 90 -13.77 -11.98 -2.82
C LEU A 90 -13.76 -11.52 -1.37
N CYS A 91 -13.41 -12.42 -0.46
CA CYS A 91 -13.17 -12.13 0.96
C CYS A 91 -12.24 -13.23 1.49
N THR A 92 -11.01 -12.87 1.88
CA THR A 92 -10.00 -13.83 2.32
C THR A 92 -9.05 -13.21 3.34
N ASP A 93 -8.79 -13.95 4.41
CA ASP A 93 -7.75 -13.71 5.43
C ASP A 93 -6.54 -14.64 5.26
N PHE A 94 -6.59 -15.54 4.26
CA PHE A 94 -5.53 -16.52 3.94
C PHE A 94 -5.23 -17.58 5.01
N GLU A 95 -6.01 -17.64 6.11
CA GLU A 95 -5.83 -18.63 7.19
C GLU A 95 -6.19 -20.06 6.76
N GLY A 96 -6.93 -20.19 5.65
CA GLY A 96 -7.28 -21.49 5.05
C GLY A 96 -6.23 -22.02 4.06
N ASP A 97 -5.25 -21.20 3.67
CA ASP A 97 -4.27 -21.54 2.64
C ASP A 97 -3.01 -22.21 3.21
N ALA A 98 -2.39 -23.09 2.41
CA ALA A 98 -1.14 -23.72 2.82
C ALA A 98 0.05 -22.75 2.72
N VAL A 99 0.80 -22.59 3.82
CA VAL A 99 2.08 -21.85 3.81
C VAL A 99 3.02 -22.39 2.71
N GLY A 100 3.58 -21.47 1.93
CA GLY A 100 4.44 -21.76 0.78
C GLY A 100 3.69 -21.95 -0.55
N ALA A 101 2.35 -21.95 -0.54
CA ALA A 101 1.55 -22.02 -1.75
C ALA A 101 1.14 -20.62 -2.25
N VAL A 102 0.76 -20.53 -3.53
CA VAL A 102 -0.03 -19.40 -4.02
C VAL A 102 -1.46 -19.56 -3.46
N PRO A 103 -2.08 -18.50 -2.92
CA PRO A 103 -3.42 -18.58 -2.35
C PRO A 103 -4.47 -19.12 -3.31
N ALA A 104 -5.43 -19.87 -2.79
CA ALA A 104 -6.52 -20.41 -3.59
C ALA A 104 -7.32 -19.30 -4.30
N GLY A 105 -7.63 -19.50 -5.57
CA GLY A 105 -8.37 -18.52 -6.38
C GLY A 105 -7.53 -17.38 -6.96
N PHE A 106 -6.24 -17.30 -6.63
CA PHE A 106 -5.31 -16.35 -7.21
C PHE A 106 -4.31 -17.02 -8.16
N THR A 107 -3.80 -16.24 -9.12
CA THR A 107 -2.60 -16.60 -9.87
C THR A 107 -1.42 -15.80 -9.36
N ALA A 108 -0.22 -16.39 -9.35
CA ALA A 108 0.98 -15.59 -9.13
C ALA A 108 1.36 -14.88 -10.44
N ASN A 109 1.47 -13.56 -10.38
CA ASN A 109 2.08 -12.74 -11.43
C ASN A 109 3.59 -12.69 -11.18
N LEU A 110 4.33 -13.15 -12.17
CA LEU A 110 5.77 -13.13 -12.23
C LEU A 110 6.18 -12.34 -13.48
N ASN A 111 6.21 -11.03 -13.35
CA ASN A 111 6.64 -10.04 -14.33
C ASN A 111 5.73 -9.93 -15.57
N TYR A 112 4.43 -9.71 -15.35
CA TYR A 112 3.35 -9.83 -16.36
C TYR A 112 3.30 -11.19 -17.06
N ASN A 113 3.93 -12.20 -16.47
CA ASN A 113 3.78 -13.59 -16.88
C ASN A 113 3.08 -14.35 -15.74
N SER A 114 1.99 -15.03 -16.06
CA SER A 114 1.31 -15.90 -15.09
C SER A 114 2.12 -17.20 -14.93
N GLY A 115 2.47 -17.57 -13.71
CA GLY A 115 3.22 -18.80 -13.43
C GLY A 115 3.01 -19.32 -12.01
N THR A 116 3.48 -20.53 -11.72
CA THR A 116 3.28 -21.20 -10.43
C THR A 116 4.51 -21.20 -9.53
N ASN A 117 5.50 -20.32 -9.76
CA ASN A 117 6.74 -20.36 -8.98
C ASN A 117 6.55 -19.63 -7.62
N PRO A 118 6.55 -20.35 -6.48
CA PRO A 118 6.29 -19.77 -5.16
C PRO A 118 7.45 -18.93 -4.61
N GLY A 119 8.61 -18.88 -5.30
CA GLY A 119 9.83 -18.25 -4.76
C GLY A 119 9.69 -16.76 -4.41
N ASN A 120 8.76 -16.05 -5.06
CA ASN A 120 8.53 -14.62 -4.84
C ASN A 120 7.10 -14.29 -4.41
N VAL A 121 6.17 -15.24 -4.46
CA VAL A 121 4.76 -15.02 -4.11
C VAL A 121 4.25 -16.29 -3.43
N ALA A 122 4.01 -16.22 -2.13
CA ALA A 122 3.49 -17.35 -1.37
C ALA A 122 2.81 -16.90 -0.08
N VAL A 123 1.87 -17.70 0.40
CA VAL A 123 1.37 -17.61 1.76
C VAL A 123 2.51 -17.86 2.74
N THR A 124 2.60 -17.04 3.78
CA THR A 124 3.64 -17.08 4.81
C THR A 124 3.03 -16.98 6.19
N SER A 125 3.82 -17.30 7.21
CA SER A 125 3.53 -17.02 8.63
C SER A 125 4.54 -16.06 9.25
N GLU A 126 5.33 -15.35 8.43
CA GLU A 126 6.34 -14.39 8.90
C GLU A 126 5.73 -13.10 9.47
N ALA A 127 4.61 -12.67 8.90
CA ALA A 127 3.82 -11.52 9.34
C ALA A 127 2.36 -11.75 8.92
N ALA A 128 1.43 -11.25 9.71
CA ALA A 128 0.01 -11.23 9.39
C ALA A 128 -0.62 -9.99 10.04
N HIS A 129 -1.67 -9.45 9.44
CA HIS A 129 -2.48 -8.39 10.03
C HIS A 129 -3.54 -9.03 10.95
N SER A 130 -4.32 -9.96 10.41
CA SER A 130 -5.23 -10.81 11.18
C SER A 130 -4.63 -12.22 11.32
N GLY A 131 -5.13 -13.02 12.26
CA GLY A 131 -4.72 -14.43 12.37
C GLY A 131 -3.22 -14.67 12.49
N SER A 132 -2.68 -15.51 11.60
CA SER A 132 -1.32 -16.02 11.63
C SER A 132 -0.65 -16.15 10.25
N GLN A 133 -1.38 -15.88 9.17
CA GLN A 133 -0.96 -16.05 7.80
C GLN A 133 -1.23 -14.79 6.98
N SER A 134 -0.39 -14.55 5.97
CA SER A 134 -0.63 -13.54 4.94
C SER A 134 0.08 -13.94 3.66
N VAL A 135 -0.10 -13.20 2.57
CA VAL A 135 0.67 -13.42 1.34
C VAL A 135 1.91 -12.56 1.36
N LYS A 136 3.08 -13.18 1.26
CA LYS A 136 4.35 -12.48 1.05
C LYS A 136 4.69 -12.42 -0.42
N VAL A 137 4.98 -11.21 -0.87
CA VAL A 137 5.47 -10.90 -2.20
C VAL A 137 6.88 -10.32 -2.05
N ILE A 138 7.88 -10.98 -2.62
CA ILE A 138 9.26 -10.50 -2.66
C ILE A 138 9.46 -9.77 -3.99
N GLY A 139 9.27 -8.46 -3.98
CA GLY A 139 9.50 -7.60 -5.13
C GLY A 139 10.98 -7.32 -5.37
N THR A 140 11.44 -7.61 -6.59
CA THR A 140 12.73 -7.15 -7.13
C THR A 140 12.47 -6.20 -8.31
N GLU A 141 13.35 -6.13 -9.31
CA GLU A 141 12.99 -5.52 -10.60
C GLU A 141 11.92 -6.34 -11.31
N GLY A 142 10.90 -5.67 -11.85
CA GLY A 142 9.74 -6.31 -12.46
C GLY A 142 8.51 -6.29 -11.57
N LEU A 143 7.56 -7.19 -11.84
CA LEU A 143 6.26 -7.19 -11.18
C LEU A 143 6.05 -8.53 -10.49
N TYR A 144 5.80 -8.50 -9.20
CA TYR A 144 5.51 -9.71 -8.44
C TYR A 144 4.25 -9.45 -7.66
N GLY A 145 3.36 -10.44 -7.61
CA GLY A 145 2.12 -10.29 -6.86
C GLY A 145 1.14 -11.41 -7.10
N ILE A 146 -0.03 -11.25 -6.52
CA ILE A 146 -1.21 -12.08 -6.81
C ILE A 146 -2.10 -11.34 -7.79
N GLU A 147 -2.74 -12.10 -8.69
CA GLU A 147 -3.81 -11.59 -9.55
C GLU A 147 -5.13 -12.28 -9.26
N TYR A 148 -6.20 -11.51 -9.45
CA TYR A 148 -7.57 -11.97 -9.32
C TYR A 148 -8.42 -11.39 -10.46
N ALA A 149 -9.40 -12.17 -10.92
CA ALA A 149 -10.37 -11.70 -11.91
C ALA A 149 -11.36 -10.76 -11.23
N ALA A 150 -11.21 -9.46 -11.44
CA ALA A 150 -12.04 -8.45 -10.80
C ALA A 150 -13.53 -8.62 -11.19
N PRO A 151 -14.48 -8.24 -10.31
CA PRO A 151 -15.90 -8.53 -10.49
C PRO A 151 -16.58 -7.67 -11.57
N GLY A 152 -15.88 -6.71 -12.17
CA GLY A 152 -16.38 -5.88 -13.26
C GLY A 152 -15.75 -4.50 -13.32
N ASP A 153 -16.46 -3.55 -13.93
CA ASP A 153 -15.99 -2.18 -14.20
C ASP A 153 -16.20 -1.19 -13.03
N SER A 154 -16.86 -1.61 -11.95
CA SER A 154 -17.02 -0.80 -10.74
C SER A 154 -17.02 -1.69 -9.50
N PHE A 155 -16.11 -1.43 -8.57
CA PHE A 155 -15.99 -2.19 -7.32
C PHE A 155 -15.12 -1.47 -6.30
N TYR A 156 -15.34 -1.81 -5.03
CA TYR A 156 -14.47 -1.49 -3.91
C TYR A 156 -13.51 -2.64 -3.67
N LEU A 157 -12.24 -2.31 -3.40
CA LEU A 157 -11.21 -3.18 -2.86
C LEU A 157 -10.84 -2.70 -1.47
N ARG A 158 -10.74 -3.61 -0.52
CA ARG A 158 -10.05 -3.43 0.76
C ARG A 158 -8.94 -4.47 0.85
N THR A 159 -7.75 -4.06 1.26
CA THR A 159 -6.67 -4.98 1.64
C THR A 159 -5.81 -4.34 2.72
N TRP A 160 -5.33 -5.17 3.64
CA TRP A 160 -4.30 -4.78 4.59
C TRP A 160 -2.93 -5.09 3.99
N LEU A 161 -2.03 -4.11 4.04
CA LEU A 161 -0.73 -4.17 3.40
C LEU A 161 0.35 -3.78 4.37
N LYS A 162 1.49 -4.47 4.30
CA LYS A 162 2.75 -4.04 4.94
C LYS A 162 3.84 -4.03 3.90
N VAL A 163 4.60 -2.95 3.82
CA VAL A 163 5.60 -2.74 2.76
C VAL A 163 6.98 -2.52 3.39
N ASP A 164 7.87 -3.48 3.17
CA ASP A 164 9.23 -3.51 3.71
C ASP A 164 10.29 -3.34 2.62
N GLY A 165 11.43 -2.75 2.97
CA GLY A 165 12.59 -2.68 2.08
C GLY A 165 12.47 -1.66 0.94
N LEU A 166 11.57 -0.67 1.07
CA LEU A 166 11.53 0.47 0.16
C LEU A 166 12.87 1.23 0.21
N THR A 167 13.59 1.23 -0.90
CA THR A 167 14.91 1.87 -1.00
C THR A 167 14.86 3.10 -1.90
N ASN A 168 14.97 2.90 -3.21
CA ASN A 168 14.92 3.92 -4.25
C ASN A 168 14.07 3.39 -5.40
N GLY A 169 12.93 4.02 -5.63
CA GLY A 169 11.98 3.64 -6.66
C GLY A 169 10.57 4.07 -6.26
N ASN A 170 9.64 3.97 -7.21
CA ASN A 170 8.24 4.30 -6.99
C ASN A 170 7.38 3.08 -7.32
N PRO A 171 7.45 2.00 -6.52
CA PRO A 171 6.74 0.78 -6.86
C PRO A 171 5.23 1.02 -6.87
N VAL A 172 4.57 0.35 -7.78
CA VAL A 172 3.12 0.20 -7.78
C VAL A 172 2.78 -0.97 -6.84
N ILE A 173 1.76 -0.80 -6.01
CA ILE A 173 1.38 -1.83 -5.02
C ILE A 173 0.06 -2.49 -5.39
N VAL A 174 -0.85 -1.71 -5.96
CA VAL A 174 -2.12 -2.20 -6.52
C VAL A 174 -2.29 -1.69 -7.94
N GLY A 175 -2.77 -2.56 -8.82
CA GLY A 175 -3.09 -2.22 -10.21
C GLY A 175 -4.40 -2.87 -10.64
N VAL A 176 -5.20 -2.15 -11.41
CA VAL A 176 -6.44 -2.67 -12.01
C VAL A 176 -6.44 -2.34 -13.51
N GLY A 177 -6.55 -3.37 -14.34
CA GLY A 177 -6.55 -3.25 -15.80
C GLY A 177 -5.87 -4.41 -16.51
N GLN A 178 -5.72 -4.35 -17.83
CA GLN A 178 -5.30 -5.49 -18.65
C GLN A 178 -3.78 -5.68 -18.72
N GLY A 179 -2.97 -4.68 -18.36
CA GLY A 179 -1.51 -4.83 -18.31
C GLY A 179 -0.74 -3.54 -18.16
N ASN A 180 0.58 -3.60 -18.39
CA ASN A 180 1.51 -2.54 -17.99
C ASN A 180 1.21 -1.11 -18.48
N ASN A 181 0.52 -0.99 -19.61
CA ASN A 181 0.23 0.30 -20.24
C ASN A 181 -1.28 0.53 -20.30
N ASP A 182 -2.08 -0.21 -19.52
CA ASP A 182 -3.54 -0.16 -19.55
C ASP A 182 -4.09 -0.49 -18.15
N GLU A 183 -3.66 0.29 -17.15
CA GLU A 183 -3.96 0.10 -15.73
C GLU A 183 -4.16 1.43 -14.99
N MET A 184 -5.09 1.41 -14.03
CA MET A 184 -5.15 2.35 -12.90
C MET A 184 -4.39 1.77 -11.72
N ARG A 185 -3.64 2.60 -11.01
CA ARG A 185 -2.61 2.12 -10.07
C ARG A 185 -2.60 2.91 -8.77
N MET A 186 -2.37 2.23 -7.66
CA MET A 186 -1.80 2.84 -6.46
C MET A 186 -0.28 2.72 -6.55
N ARG A 187 0.41 3.87 -6.54
CA ARG A 187 1.87 3.96 -6.57
C ARG A 187 2.37 4.58 -5.28
N LEU A 188 3.52 4.13 -4.81
CA LEU A 188 4.26 4.79 -3.74
C LEU A 188 5.26 5.77 -4.35
N VAL A 189 5.28 7.01 -3.88
CA VAL A 189 6.26 8.02 -4.30
C VAL A 189 7.14 8.43 -3.13
N LYS A 190 8.45 8.47 -3.37
CA LYS A 190 9.44 8.82 -2.34
C LYS A 190 9.57 10.34 -2.18
N LYS A 191 9.19 10.88 -1.01
CA LYS A 191 9.34 12.30 -0.63
C LYS A 191 10.65 12.58 0.14
N GLY A 192 11.17 11.56 0.83
CA GLY A 192 12.37 11.70 1.66
C GLY A 192 13.05 10.37 1.95
N VAL A 193 14.06 10.40 2.83
CA VAL A 193 14.69 9.16 3.31
C VAL A 193 13.68 8.43 4.19
N ASN A 194 13.27 7.23 3.76
CA ASN A 194 12.23 6.42 4.42
C ASN A 194 10.86 7.12 4.52
N ASP A 195 10.58 8.04 3.61
CA ASP A 195 9.32 8.79 3.58
C ASP A 195 8.66 8.61 2.21
N PHE A 196 7.54 7.89 2.19
CA PHE A 196 6.81 7.49 1.01
C PHE A 196 5.34 7.85 1.16
N HIS A 197 4.70 8.21 0.06
CA HIS A 197 3.32 8.64 0.04
C HIS A 197 2.52 7.88 -1.03
N ALA A 198 1.23 7.66 -0.79
CA ALA A 198 0.32 7.06 -1.75
C ALA A 198 -0.12 8.06 -2.82
N VAL A 199 -0.07 7.65 -4.08
CA VAL A 199 -0.64 8.38 -5.22
C VAL A 199 -1.35 7.44 -6.17
N ALA A 200 -2.23 7.98 -7.00
CA ALA A 200 -2.69 7.28 -8.18
C ALA A 200 -1.73 7.49 -9.34
N ALA A 201 -1.57 6.46 -10.16
CA ALA A 201 -0.90 6.54 -11.45
C ALA A 201 -1.79 5.98 -12.56
N ASN A 202 -1.71 6.57 -13.74
CA ASN A 202 -2.43 6.14 -14.94
C ASN A 202 -1.45 5.65 -16.01
N ALA A 203 -1.40 4.33 -16.22
CA ALA A 203 -0.44 3.76 -17.16
C ALA A 203 -0.79 4.03 -18.63
N ALA A 204 -2.08 4.23 -18.95
CA ALA A 204 -2.59 4.33 -20.32
C ALA A 204 -2.30 5.67 -21.02
N ALA A 205 -1.86 6.69 -20.28
CA ALA A 205 -1.57 8.02 -20.81
C ALA A 205 -0.16 8.54 -20.50
N GLY A 206 0.80 7.64 -20.26
CA GLY A 206 2.18 8.04 -19.97
C GLY A 206 2.49 8.27 -18.48
N ASP A 207 1.81 7.53 -17.61
CA ASP A 207 2.04 7.50 -16.15
C ASP A 207 1.70 8.83 -15.44
N GLY A 208 0.59 9.46 -15.88
CA GLY A 208 0.04 10.63 -15.20
C GLY A 208 -0.28 10.32 -13.74
N LEU A 209 0.04 11.24 -12.84
CA LEU A 209 -0.10 11.04 -11.40
C LEU A 209 -1.22 11.93 -10.81
N SER A 210 -1.86 11.43 -9.76
CA SER A 210 -2.82 12.18 -8.96
C SER A 210 -2.52 11.98 -7.46
N PRO A 211 -2.41 13.05 -6.66
CA PRO A 211 -2.62 14.46 -7.03
C PRO A 211 -1.56 15.00 -8.04
N PRO A 212 -1.86 15.97 -8.93
CA PRO A 212 -0.95 16.39 -10.01
C PRO A 212 0.43 16.89 -9.58
N ASN A 213 0.54 17.47 -8.39
CA ASN A 213 1.80 17.96 -7.81
C ASN A 213 2.77 16.83 -7.45
N SER A 214 2.32 15.57 -7.41
CA SER A 214 3.21 14.42 -7.22
C SER A 214 4.21 14.19 -8.37
N SER A 215 4.01 14.83 -9.53
CA SER A 215 4.95 14.79 -10.65
C SER A 215 6.24 15.58 -10.33
N GLY A 216 7.30 14.84 -9.95
CA GLY A 216 8.59 15.41 -9.55
C GLY A 216 9.18 14.82 -8.26
N GLY A 217 8.49 13.87 -7.61
CA GLY A 217 9.00 13.10 -6.48
C GLY A 217 9.09 13.86 -5.14
N LEU A 218 9.32 15.18 -5.16
CA LEU A 218 9.64 15.93 -3.94
C LEU A 218 8.56 16.90 -3.48
N ALA A 219 7.51 17.14 -4.26
CA ALA A 219 6.49 18.18 -3.99
C ALA A 219 5.07 17.62 -3.97
N CYS A 220 4.79 16.61 -3.14
CA CYS A 220 3.41 16.23 -2.85
C CYS A 220 3.04 16.57 -1.41
N ASP A 221 2.48 17.76 -1.23
CA ASP A 221 1.99 18.22 0.08
C ASP A 221 0.56 17.74 0.36
N ASP A 222 -0.17 17.37 -0.69
CA ASP A 222 -1.54 16.84 -0.60
C ASP A 222 -1.59 15.31 -0.63
N CYS A 223 -0.43 14.63 -0.69
CA CYS A 223 -0.39 13.18 -0.66
C CYS A 223 -0.49 12.68 0.78
N VAL A 224 -1.10 11.51 0.95
CA VAL A 224 -1.15 10.84 2.26
C VAL A 224 0.13 10.03 2.48
N PRO A 225 0.84 10.22 3.60
CA PRO A 225 2.04 9.45 3.93
C PRO A 225 1.68 7.98 4.21
N MET A 226 2.58 7.09 3.83
CA MET A 226 2.43 5.66 4.11
C MET A 226 2.79 5.35 5.56
N PRO A 227 1.96 4.58 6.28
CA PRO A 227 2.34 4.03 7.57
C PRO A 227 3.56 3.11 7.45
N ALA A 228 4.35 3.05 8.53
CA ALA A 228 5.57 2.23 8.58
C ALA A 228 5.31 0.74 8.86
N ASP A 229 4.07 0.37 9.18
CA ASP A 229 3.65 -1.00 9.46
C ASP A 229 2.40 -1.33 8.62
N TRP A 230 1.62 -2.33 9.03
CA TRP A 230 0.32 -2.62 8.42
C TRP A 230 -0.56 -1.38 8.29
N PHE A 231 -1.12 -1.20 7.10
CA PHE A 231 -2.10 -0.17 6.80
C PHE A 231 -3.22 -0.77 5.97
N CYS A 232 -4.42 -0.21 6.13
CA CYS A 232 -5.56 -0.54 5.30
C CYS A 232 -5.54 0.33 4.06
N LEU A 233 -5.46 -0.30 2.89
CA LEU A 233 -5.78 0.34 1.63
C LEU A 233 -7.22 0.01 1.25
N GLU A 234 -8.03 1.04 1.04
CA GLU A 234 -9.31 0.92 0.37
C GLU A 234 -9.28 1.69 -0.95
N MET A 235 -9.85 1.12 -2.00
CA MET A 235 -9.92 1.72 -3.33
C MET A 235 -11.30 1.49 -3.93
N HIS A 236 -11.89 2.54 -4.52
CA HIS A 236 -13.05 2.42 -5.40
C HIS A 236 -12.65 2.78 -6.82
N VAL A 237 -12.90 1.88 -7.76
CA VAL A 237 -12.80 2.15 -9.19
C VAL A 237 -14.20 2.14 -9.78
N ASP A 238 -14.47 3.08 -10.68
CA ASP A 238 -15.64 3.09 -11.55
C ASP A 238 -15.25 3.60 -12.92
N ARG A 239 -15.19 2.69 -13.89
CA ARG A 239 -14.75 3.01 -15.25
C ARG A 239 -15.75 3.88 -16.00
N ALA A 240 -17.05 3.64 -15.79
CA ALA A 240 -18.10 4.36 -16.50
C ALA A 240 -18.21 5.81 -16.02
N ALA A 241 -18.09 6.02 -14.70
CA ALA A 241 -18.04 7.33 -14.08
C ALA A 241 -16.65 7.97 -14.11
N GLN A 242 -15.65 7.25 -14.63
CA GLN A 242 -14.25 7.70 -14.66
C GLN A 242 -13.78 8.20 -13.29
N THR A 243 -14.05 7.40 -12.26
CA THR A 243 -13.81 7.73 -10.85
C THR A 243 -12.83 6.72 -10.23
N LEU A 244 -11.79 7.24 -9.59
CA LEU A 244 -10.85 6.46 -8.77
C LEU A 244 -10.71 7.17 -7.43
N GLN A 245 -11.08 6.49 -6.36
CA GLN A 245 -10.90 6.98 -5.00
C GLN A 245 -10.03 6.00 -4.23
N MET A 246 -9.15 6.52 -3.40
CA MET A 246 -8.31 5.70 -2.53
C MET A 246 -8.27 6.28 -1.12
N TRP A 247 -8.24 5.39 -0.15
CA TRP A 247 -8.10 5.71 1.27
C TRP A 247 -6.98 4.86 1.87
N VAL A 248 -6.18 5.48 2.73
CA VAL A 248 -5.16 4.81 3.56
C VAL A 248 -5.57 5.01 5.01
N ASP A 249 -5.81 3.92 5.75
CA ASP A 249 -6.32 3.95 7.13
C ASP A 249 -7.58 4.83 7.27
N GLY A 250 -8.45 4.79 6.26
CA GLY A 250 -9.68 5.58 6.20
C GLY A 250 -9.51 7.05 5.80
N GLU A 251 -8.28 7.58 5.76
CA GLU A 251 -7.97 8.92 5.26
C GLU A 251 -7.94 8.94 3.73
N GLN A 252 -8.62 9.90 3.09
CA GLN A 252 -8.69 9.97 1.64
C GLN A 252 -7.35 10.41 1.03
N ALA A 253 -6.68 9.50 0.33
CA ALA A 253 -5.40 9.74 -0.34
C ALA A 253 -5.57 10.24 -1.78
N VAL A 254 -6.59 9.74 -2.49
CA VAL A 254 -6.88 10.13 -3.87
C VAL A 254 -8.37 10.27 -4.10
N ASN A 255 -8.75 11.27 -4.90
CA ASN A 255 -10.11 11.51 -5.32
C ASN A 255 -10.14 12.02 -6.77
N ILE A 256 -10.19 11.08 -7.71
CA ILE A 256 -10.39 11.36 -9.14
C ILE A 256 -11.86 11.19 -9.46
N VAL A 257 -12.48 12.22 -10.03
CA VAL A 257 -13.89 12.22 -10.44
C VAL A 257 -13.97 12.83 -11.83
N ASN A 258 -14.74 12.21 -12.74
CA ASN A 258 -14.83 12.64 -14.14
C ASN A 258 -13.44 12.75 -14.80
N ASN A 259 -12.56 11.79 -14.56
CA ASN A 259 -11.21 11.71 -15.11
C ASN A 259 -10.25 12.83 -14.73
N GLU A 260 -10.46 13.54 -13.61
CA GLU A 260 -9.54 14.58 -13.12
C GLU A 260 -9.45 14.52 -11.58
N PRO A 261 -8.33 14.95 -10.96
CA PRO A 261 -7.19 15.64 -11.57
C PRO A 261 -6.01 14.72 -11.94
N TRP A 262 -5.28 15.00 -13.03
CA TRP A 262 -4.02 14.34 -13.40
C TRP A 262 -2.92 15.31 -13.84
N SER A 263 -1.64 15.00 -13.58
CA SER A 263 -0.50 15.82 -14.02
C SER A 263 -0.29 15.87 -15.54
N GLY A 264 -0.79 14.89 -16.29
CA GLY A 264 -0.60 14.76 -17.75
C GLY A 264 -1.86 14.34 -18.52
N GLY A 265 -3.03 14.47 -17.89
CA GLY A 265 -4.26 13.82 -18.33
C GLY A 265 -4.24 12.31 -18.07
N ALA A 266 -5.33 11.63 -18.42
CA ALA A 266 -5.48 10.19 -18.25
C ALA A 266 -6.41 9.58 -19.30
N ASN A 267 -6.12 8.33 -19.66
CA ASN A 267 -7.03 7.46 -20.38
C ASN A 267 -7.48 6.35 -19.45
N TRP A 268 -8.77 6.07 -19.40
CA TRP A 268 -9.26 4.94 -18.61
C TRP A 268 -8.91 3.63 -19.31
N PRO A 269 -8.50 2.59 -18.55
CA PRO A 269 -8.25 1.28 -19.10
C PRO A 269 -9.37 0.74 -19.97
N ALA A 270 -9.04 -0.08 -20.97
CA ALA A 270 -10.03 -0.68 -21.86
C ALA A 270 -10.99 -1.64 -21.12
N SER A 271 -10.56 -2.20 -19.99
CA SER A 271 -11.40 -2.89 -19.00
C SER A 271 -10.71 -2.93 -17.64
N MET A 272 -11.45 -3.29 -16.59
CA MET A 272 -10.95 -3.42 -15.21
C MET A 272 -10.85 -4.87 -14.72
N ASP A 273 -10.85 -5.86 -15.64
CA ASP A 273 -11.10 -7.27 -15.29
C ASP A 273 -9.98 -7.96 -14.50
N VAL A 274 -8.81 -7.34 -14.34
CA VAL A 274 -7.69 -7.93 -13.59
C VAL A 274 -7.24 -6.99 -12.48
N LEU A 275 -7.32 -7.49 -11.25
CA LEU A 275 -6.75 -6.89 -10.07
C LEU A 275 -5.37 -7.51 -9.80
N ARG A 276 -4.38 -6.67 -9.49
CA ARG A 276 -3.02 -7.06 -9.09
C ARG A 276 -2.69 -6.42 -7.75
N ILE A 277 -2.15 -7.22 -6.83
CA ILE A 277 -1.66 -6.75 -5.53
C ILE A 277 -0.26 -7.33 -5.30
N GLY A 278 0.73 -6.48 -5.00
CA GLY A 278 2.11 -6.92 -4.76
C GLY A 278 3.13 -5.80 -4.89
N SER A 279 4.28 -6.08 -5.50
CA SER A 279 5.32 -5.08 -5.77
C SER A 279 5.61 -5.03 -7.27
N MET A 280 5.26 -3.91 -7.86
CA MET A 280 5.40 -3.61 -9.29
C MET A 280 6.44 -2.51 -9.48
N ALA A 281 7.70 -2.92 -9.60
CA ALA A 281 8.87 -2.04 -9.66
C ALA A 281 9.49 -2.03 -11.07
N LEU A 282 8.78 -1.39 -11.98
CA LEU A 282 9.15 -1.23 -13.40
C LEU A 282 10.42 -0.39 -13.60
N GLU A 283 10.69 0.51 -12.67
CA GLU A 283 11.84 1.43 -12.68
C GLU A 283 12.92 0.99 -11.68
N GLY A 284 12.83 -0.24 -11.17
CA GLY A 284 13.59 -0.73 -10.03
C GLY A 284 12.98 -0.29 -8.69
N GLY A 285 13.65 -0.67 -7.59
CA GLY A 285 13.18 -0.32 -6.23
C GLY A 285 12.00 -1.13 -5.72
N GLY A 286 11.95 -2.42 -6.06
CA GLY A 286 10.96 -3.35 -5.50
C GLY A 286 10.99 -3.39 -3.98
N ALA A 287 9.85 -3.78 -3.42
CA ALA A 287 9.65 -3.93 -2.00
C ALA A 287 9.16 -5.34 -1.68
N THR A 288 9.40 -5.79 -0.45
CA THR A 288 8.66 -6.91 0.09
C THR A 288 7.29 -6.39 0.51
N VAL A 289 6.22 -7.02 0.05
CA VAL A 289 4.84 -6.64 0.38
C VAL A 289 4.18 -7.84 1.03
N TYR A 290 3.63 -7.64 2.22
CA TYR A 290 2.70 -8.57 2.84
C TYR A 290 1.28 -8.09 2.56
N ILE A 291 0.41 -9.03 2.19
CA ILE A 291 -0.97 -8.76 1.78
C ILE A 291 -1.89 -9.62 2.63
N ASP A 292 -2.87 -9.00 3.25
CA ASP A 292 -3.81 -9.67 4.13
C ASP A 292 -5.23 -9.10 3.99
N ASP A 293 -6.22 -9.83 4.49
CA ASP A 293 -7.61 -9.41 4.67
C ASP A 293 -8.24 -8.76 3.41
N VAL A 294 -8.06 -9.40 2.26
CA VAL A 294 -8.51 -8.90 0.95
C VAL A 294 -10.02 -9.08 0.81
N ALA A 295 -10.73 -8.01 0.50
CA ALA A 295 -12.16 -8.02 0.24
C ALA A 295 -12.51 -7.18 -1.00
N LEU A 296 -13.45 -7.68 -1.82
CA LEU A 296 -14.04 -6.94 -2.94
C LEU A 296 -15.55 -6.81 -2.72
N GLY A 297 -16.12 -5.63 -2.98
CA GLY A 297 -17.53 -5.39 -2.77
C GLY A 297 -18.14 -4.32 -3.67
N PRO A 298 -19.48 -4.25 -3.76
CA PRO A 298 -20.19 -3.22 -4.53
C PRO A 298 -20.30 -1.89 -3.76
N SER A 299 -19.92 -1.85 -2.48
CA SER A 299 -20.00 -0.71 -1.59
C SER A 299 -18.73 -0.61 -0.76
N ARG A 300 -18.51 0.57 -0.16
CA ARG A 300 -17.42 0.80 0.78
C ARG A 300 -17.39 -0.27 1.88
N ILE A 301 -16.21 -0.83 2.12
CA ILE A 301 -15.94 -1.90 3.08
C ILE A 301 -15.45 -1.29 4.39
N GLY A 302 -14.58 -0.27 4.31
CA GLY A 302 -13.97 0.38 5.46
C GLY A 302 -12.71 -0.33 5.98
N CYS A 303 -12.06 0.32 6.94
CA CYS A 303 -10.81 -0.13 7.56
C CYS A 303 -10.97 -0.48 9.05
N ASP A 304 -12.20 -0.39 9.57
CA ASP A 304 -12.53 -0.78 10.93
C ASP A 304 -12.86 -2.27 11.02
#